data_AF-A0A655AL64-F1
#
_entry.id   AF-A0A655AL64-F1
#
_cell.length_a   1.000
_cell.length_b   1.000
_cell.length_c   1.000
_cell.angle_alpha   90.00
_cell.angle_beta   90.00
_cell.angle_gamma   90.00
#
_symmetry.space_group_name_H-M   'P 1'
#
loop_
_entity.id
_entity.type
_entity.pdbx_description
1 polymer ?
#
loop_
_entity_poly.entity_id
_entity_poly.type
_entity_poly.pdbx_seq_one_letter_code
_entity_poly.pdbx_strand_id
1 'polypeptide(L)'
;MLRTDPDSRRIIVSAWNVGEIERMALPPCHAFFQFYVADGRLSCQLYQRSADLFLGVPFNIASYALLTHMMAAQAGLSVGEFIWTGGDCHIYDNHVEQVRLQLSREPRPYPKLLLADRDSIFEYTYEDIVVKNYDPHPAIKAPVAV
;
A
#
# COMPACT_ATOMS: atom_id res chain seq x y z
N MET A 1 2.41 9.02 18.48
CA MET A 1 1.73 7.79 18.94
C MET A 1 2.65 6.59 18.77
N LEU A 2 3.04 6.18 17.56
CA LEU A 2 3.94 5.01 17.39
C LEU A 2 5.19 5.00 18.28
N ARG A 3 5.85 6.15 18.46
CA ARG A 3 7.06 6.28 19.30
C ARG A 3 6.79 6.35 20.81
N THR A 4 5.58 6.73 21.24
CA THR A 4 5.31 7.18 22.62
C THR A 4 4.12 6.48 23.30
N ASP A 5 3.21 5.92 22.51
CA ASP A 5 2.00 5.19 22.91
C ASP A 5 1.71 4.11 21.84
N PRO A 6 2.60 3.12 21.67
CA PRO A 6 2.51 2.12 20.60
C PRO A 6 1.32 1.17 20.75
N ASP A 7 0.81 0.95 21.97
CA ASP A 7 -0.34 0.09 22.26
C ASP A 7 -1.69 0.77 21.96
N SER A 8 -1.66 2.02 21.52
CA SER A 8 -2.86 2.79 21.25
C SER A 8 -3.70 2.16 20.15
N ARG A 9 -4.99 1.98 20.41
CA ARG A 9 -5.98 1.51 19.43
C ARG A 9 -6.50 2.63 18.52
N ARG A 10 -5.81 3.78 18.48
CA ARG A 10 -6.26 5.03 17.83
C ARG A 10 -5.22 5.58 16.85
N ILE A 11 -4.22 4.80 16.45
CA ILE A 11 -3.18 5.22 15.50
C ILE A 11 -3.75 5.13 14.08
N ILE A 12 -4.51 6.15 13.72
CA ILE A 12 -5.37 6.17 12.53
C ILE A 12 -5.02 7.35 11.63
N VAL A 13 -5.12 7.14 10.32
CA VAL A 13 -5.12 8.20 9.32
C VAL A 13 -6.33 7.99 8.41
N SER A 14 -7.11 9.05 8.20
CA SER A 14 -8.27 9.05 7.30
C SER A 14 -8.10 10.12 6.24
N ALA A 15 -8.21 9.74 4.98
CA ALA A 15 -8.33 10.65 3.85
C ALA A 15 -9.80 11.03 3.58
N TRP A 16 -10.76 10.32 4.19
CA TRP A 16 -12.19 10.53 3.97
C TRP A 16 -12.74 11.73 4.74
N ASN A 17 -12.43 12.94 4.27
CA ASN A 17 -12.95 14.18 4.83
C ASN A 17 -14.32 14.52 4.23
N VAL A 18 -15.40 14.16 4.95
CA VAL A 18 -16.80 14.37 4.52
C VAL A 18 -17.08 15.79 4.04
N GLY A 19 -16.57 16.81 4.75
CA GLY A 19 -16.81 18.22 4.42
C GLY A 19 -16.07 18.72 3.18
N GLU A 20 -15.15 17.92 2.64
CA GLU A 20 -14.35 18.29 1.47
C GLU A 20 -14.51 17.33 0.29
N ILE A 21 -15.29 16.25 0.39
CA ILE A 21 -15.43 15.24 -0.67
C ILE A 21 -15.80 15.88 -2.02
N GLU A 22 -16.75 16.80 -2.05
CA GLU A 22 -17.21 17.47 -3.27
C GLU A 22 -16.16 18.40 -3.90
N ARG A 23 -15.11 18.75 -3.15
CA ARG A 23 -14.01 19.62 -3.61
C ARG A 23 -12.83 18.82 -4.17
N MET A 24 -12.84 17.49 -4.01
CA MET A 24 -11.77 16.62 -4.50
C MET A 24 -12.04 16.22 -5.95
N ALA A 25 -10.99 16.13 -6.78
CA ALA A 25 -11.14 15.69 -8.18
C ALA A 25 -11.79 14.30 -8.27
N LEU A 26 -11.41 13.39 -7.37
CA LEU A 26 -12.07 12.12 -7.13
C LEU A 26 -12.03 11.81 -5.62
N PRO A 27 -13.12 11.28 -5.03
CA PRO A 27 -13.10 10.85 -3.63
C PRO A 27 -12.03 9.77 -3.38
N PRO A 28 -11.31 9.77 -2.26
CA PRO A 28 -10.20 8.85 -2.02
C PRO A 28 -10.63 7.38 -2.12
N CYS A 29 -9.89 6.56 -2.88
CA CYS A 29 -10.13 5.12 -2.93
C CYS A 29 -9.61 4.42 -1.67
N HIS A 30 -8.39 4.75 -1.25
CA HIS A 30 -7.74 4.28 -0.04
C HIS A 30 -8.08 5.26 1.10
N ALA A 31 -9.20 5.00 1.75
CA ALA A 31 -9.93 6.00 2.53
C ALA A 31 -9.46 6.12 3.98
N PHE A 32 -9.02 5.01 4.58
CA PHE A 32 -8.74 4.92 6.01
C PHE A 32 -7.70 3.82 6.27
N PHE A 33 -6.71 4.08 7.12
CA PHE A 33 -5.80 3.05 7.58
C PHE A 33 -5.44 3.21 9.05
N GLN A 34 -5.06 2.09 9.67
CA GLN A 34 -4.71 1.98 11.06
C GLN A 34 -3.38 1.24 11.22
N PHE A 35 -2.54 1.73 12.13
CA PHE A 35 -1.35 1.02 12.56
C PHE A 35 -1.59 0.24 13.86
N TYR A 36 -0.82 -0.84 14.02
CA TYR A 36 -0.79 -1.68 15.21
C TYR A 36 0.64 -2.07 15.53
N VAL A 37 1.02 -2.08 16.80
CA VAL A 37 2.35 -2.52 17.24
C VAL A 37 2.20 -3.72 18.18
N ALA A 38 2.97 -4.77 17.92
CA ALA A 38 3.13 -5.91 18.82
C ALA A 38 4.58 -6.40 18.76
N ASP A 39 5.18 -6.68 19.92
CA ASP A 39 6.55 -7.23 20.01
C ASP A 39 7.59 -6.48 19.16
N GLY A 40 7.50 -5.15 19.13
CA GLY A 40 8.40 -4.29 18.33
C GLY A 40 8.20 -4.38 16.81
N ARG A 41 7.05 -4.90 16.35
CA ARG A 41 6.66 -5.01 14.93
C ARG A 41 5.48 -4.11 14.61
N LEU A 42 5.63 -3.30 13.57
CA LEU A 42 4.58 -2.42 13.04
C LEU A 42 3.77 -3.13 11.96
N SER A 43 2.48 -3.31 12.20
CA SER A 43 1.51 -3.75 11.20
C SER A 43 0.61 -2.59 10.75
N CYS A 44 0.07 -2.68 9.54
CA CYS A 44 -0.80 -1.67 8.94
C CYS A 44 -2.02 -2.35 8.31
N GLN A 45 -3.21 -1.89 8.65
CA GLN A 45 -4.44 -2.27 7.97
C GLN A 45 -4.97 -1.09 7.15
N LEU A 46 -5.20 -1.31 5.85
CA LEU A 46 -5.84 -0.37 4.94
C LEU A 46 -7.28 -0.80 4.65
N TYR A 47 -8.21 0.16 4.70
CA TYR A 47 -9.54 0.06 4.10
C TYR A 47 -9.59 0.85 2.78
N GLN A 48 -9.86 0.14 1.69
CA GLN A 48 -9.99 0.69 0.33
C GLN A 48 -11.42 0.50 -0.16
N ARG A 49 -12.18 1.59 -0.30
CA ARG A 49 -13.62 1.53 -0.63
C ARG A 49 -13.92 0.99 -2.04
N SER A 50 -12.98 1.14 -2.96
CA SER A 50 -13.14 0.87 -4.40
C SER A 50 -11.79 0.41 -4.96
N ALA A 51 -11.78 -0.77 -5.57
CA ALA A 51 -10.57 -1.51 -5.85
C ALA A 51 -10.60 -2.11 -7.26
N ASP A 52 -10.01 -1.39 -8.21
CA ASP A 52 -9.62 -1.93 -9.51
C ASP A 52 -8.54 -2.99 -9.28
N LEU A 53 -8.91 -4.26 -9.41
CA LEU A 53 -8.05 -5.39 -9.08
C LEU A 53 -6.86 -5.56 -10.03
N PHE A 54 -6.96 -5.10 -11.28
CA PHE A 54 -5.91 -5.33 -12.28
C PHE A 54 -4.91 -4.18 -12.32
N LEU A 55 -5.37 -2.92 -12.34
CA LEU A 55 -4.48 -1.76 -12.41
C LEU A 55 -4.24 -1.13 -11.04
N GLY A 56 -5.27 -0.93 -10.23
CA GLY A 56 -5.17 -0.15 -9.00
C GLY A 56 -4.50 -0.89 -7.84
N VAL A 57 -5.07 -2.04 -7.48
CA VAL A 57 -4.69 -2.81 -6.28
C VAL A 57 -3.21 -3.19 -6.25
N PRO A 58 -2.55 -3.60 -7.35
CA PRO A 58 -1.10 -3.86 -7.32
C PRO A 58 -0.27 -2.67 -6.85
N PHE A 59 -0.63 -1.45 -7.28
CA PHE A 59 0.02 -0.22 -6.81
C PHE A 59 -0.34 0.11 -5.38
N ASN A 60 -1.60 -0.10 -4.97
CA ASN A 60 -2.03 0.18 -3.60
C ASN A 60 -1.29 -0.73 -2.59
N ILE A 61 -1.11 -2.01 -2.91
CA ILE A 61 -0.35 -2.94 -2.07
C ILE A 61 1.10 -2.47 -1.92
N ALA A 62 1.79 -2.18 -3.03
CA ALA A 62 3.18 -1.73 -2.99
C ALA A 62 3.35 -0.40 -2.23
N SER A 63 2.42 0.54 -2.44
CA SER A 63 2.44 1.86 -1.77
C SER A 63 2.30 1.75 -0.26
N TYR A 64 1.34 0.97 0.24
CA TYR A 64 1.12 0.84 1.68
C TYR A 64 2.13 -0.09 2.36
N ALA A 65 2.69 -1.07 1.65
CA ALA A 65 3.86 -1.80 2.12
C ALA A 65 5.05 -0.85 2.31
N LEU A 66 5.38 -0.02 1.31
CA LEU A 66 6.43 0.99 1.41
C LEU A 66 6.18 1.97 2.57
N LEU A 67 4.96 2.51 2.69
CA LEU A 67 4.60 3.40 3.80
C LEU A 67 4.81 2.72 5.17
N THR A 68 4.43 1.44 5.28
CA THR A 68 4.62 0.68 6.52
C THR A 68 6.10 0.51 6.85
N HIS A 69 6.94 0.24 5.85
CA HIS A 69 8.41 0.21 6.01
C HIS A 69 8.97 1.56 6.46
N MET A 70 8.56 2.66 5.83
CA MET A 70 9.01 4.02 6.19
C MET A 70 8.60 4.39 7.62
N MET A 71 7.33 4.12 8.00
CA MET A 71 6.83 4.39 9.35
C MET A 71 7.52 3.51 10.40
N ALA A 72 7.79 2.24 10.08
CA ALA A 72 8.50 1.33 10.99
C ALA A 72 9.93 1.83 11.23
N ALA A 73 10.67 2.15 10.17
CA ALA A 73 12.03 2.70 10.27
C ALA A 73 12.06 3.96 11.15
N GLN A 74 11.15 4.90 10.88
CA GLN A 74 11.06 6.15 11.64
C GLN A 74 10.60 5.94 13.08
N ALA A 75 9.89 4.87 13.40
CA ALA A 75 9.49 4.54 14.76
C ALA A 75 10.51 3.65 15.51
N GLY A 76 11.60 3.23 14.87
CA GLY A 76 12.54 2.27 15.44
C GLY A 76 11.94 0.87 15.60
N LEU A 77 10.99 0.50 14.74
CA LEU A 77 10.26 -0.76 14.75
C LEU A 77 10.68 -1.65 13.57
N SER A 78 10.52 -2.96 13.74
CA SER A 78 10.55 -3.90 12.62
C SER A 78 9.20 -3.95 11.91
N VAL A 79 9.16 -4.47 10.68
CA VAL A 79 7.89 -4.63 9.95
C VAL A 79 7.13 -5.89 10.40
N GLY A 80 5.82 -5.73 10.54
CA GLY A 80 4.84 -6.80 10.77
C GLY A 80 4.03 -7.06 9.52
N GLU A 81 2.70 -7.10 9.65
CA GLU A 81 1.79 -7.43 8.57
C GLU A 81 1.25 -6.20 7.85
N PHE A 82 1.01 -6.33 6.54
CA PHE A 82 0.14 -5.42 5.81
C PHE A 82 -1.17 -6.13 5.49
N ILE A 83 -2.28 -5.62 6.02
CA ILE A 83 -3.62 -6.17 5.87
C ILE A 83 -4.42 -5.25 4.95
N TRP A 84 -4.74 -5.73 3.76
CA TRP A 84 -5.58 -5.00 2.82
C TRP A 84 -7.03 -5.44 2.94
N THR A 85 -7.93 -4.48 3.17
CA THR A 85 -9.39 -4.69 3.25
C THR A 85 -10.07 -3.90 2.13
N GLY A 86 -10.67 -4.61 1.18
CA GLY A 86 -11.42 -4.00 0.07
C GLY A 86 -12.91 -3.90 0.36
N GLY A 87 -13.53 -2.82 -0.14
CA GLY A 87 -14.98 -2.65 -0.24
C GLY A 87 -15.49 -3.24 -1.55
N ASP A 88 -15.75 -2.37 -2.54
CA ASP A 88 -16.07 -2.81 -3.91
C ASP A 88 -14.79 -3.27 -4.63
N CYS A 89 -14.62 -4.57 -4.79
CA CYS A 89 -13.51 -5.20 -5.50
C CYS A 89 -13.97 -5.68 -6.88
N HIS A 90 -13.42 -5.09 -7.94
CA HIS A 90 -13.89 -5.32 -9.30
C HIS A 90 -12.76 -5.53 -10.30
N ILE A 91 -13.09 -6.25 -11.37
CA ILE A 91 -12.32 -6.34 -12.61
C ILE A 91 -13.14 -5.64 -13.68
N TYR A 92 -12.55 -4.69 -14.39
CA TYR A 92 -13.21 -4.08 -15.54
C TYR A 92 -13.32 -5.08 -16.70
N ASP A 93 -14.41 -5.02 -17.45
CA ASP A 93 -14.67 -5.93 -18.58
C ASP A 93 -13.55 -5.88 -19.64
N ASN A 94 -12.93 -4.72 -19.84
CA ASN A 94 -11.81 -4.52 -20.76
C ASN A 94 -10.45 -5.01 -20.23
N HIS A 95 -10.41 -5.62 -19.04
CA HIS A 95 -9.20 -6.18 -18.41
C HIS A 95 -9.24 -7.72 -18.30
N VAL A 96 -10.33 -8.39 -18.68
CA VAL A 96 -10.52 -9.83 -18.45
C VAL A 96 -9.41 -10.67 -19.10
N GLU A 97 -9.03 -10.37 -20.34
CA GLU A 97 -7.97 -11.13 -21.05
C GLU A 97 -6.60 -10.95 -20.40
N GLN A 98 -6.31 -9.74 -19.91
CA GLN A 98 -5.08 -9.42 -19.19
C GLN A 98 -5.01 -10.16 -17.86
N VAL A 99 -6.11 -10.21 -17.11
CA VAL A 99 -6.21 -10.97 -15.87
C VAL A 99 -6.03 -12.46 -16.13
N ARG A 100 -6.67 -13.03 -17.16
CA ARG A 100 -6.49 -14.45 -17.52
C ARG A 100 -5.03 -14.79 -17.85
N LEU A 101 -4.36 -13.94 -18.63
CA LEU A 101 -2.93 -14.08 -18.92
C LEU A 101 -2.06 -13.96 -17.66
N GLN A 102 -2.39 -13.07 -16.73
CA GLN A 102 -1.64 -12.94 -15.48
C GLN A 102 -1.79 -14.19 -14.61
N LEU A 103 -3.01 -14.72 -14.50
CA LEU A 103 -3.34 -15.91 -13.70
C LEU A 103 -2.74 -17.21 -14.27
N SER A 104 -2.32 -17.23 -15.54
CA SER A 104 -1.64 -18.39 -16.14
C SER A 104 -0.14 -18.44 -15.83
N ARG A 105 0.41 -17.47 -15.07
CA ARG A 105 1.84 -17.37 -14.78
C ARG A 105 2.14 -17.85 -13.37
N GLU A 106 3.19 -18.66 -13.23
CA GLU A 106 3.65 -19.11 -11.93
C GLU A 106 4.30 -17.94 -11.15
N PRO A 107 3.90 -17.69 -9.88
CA PRO A 107 4.56 -16.69 -9.04
C PRO A 107 6.04 -16.99 -8.82
N ARG A 108 6.83 -15.94 -8.64
CA ARG A 108 8.26 -16.01 -8.29
C ARG A 108 8.49 -15.49 -6.87
N PRO A 109 9.65 -15.75 -6.25
CA PRO A 109 9.99 -15.16 -4.97
C PRO A 109 9.86 -13.63 -5.00
N TYR A 110 9.26 -13.06 -3.95
CA TYR A 110 9.12 -11.61 -3.84
C TYR A 110 10.47 -10.90 -3.70
N PRO A 111 10.59 -9.66 -4.20
CA PRO A 111 11.77 -8.84 -3.96
C PRO A 111 11.91 -8.48 -2.47
N LYS A 112 13.04 -7.85 -2.12
CA LYS A 112 13.26 -7.27 -0.80
C LYS A 112 13.37 -5.75 -0.93
N LEU A 113 12.65 -5.04 -0.07
CA LEU A 113 12.76 -3.59 0.05
C LEU A 113 13.89 -3.24 1.03
N LEU A 114 14.78 -2.36 0.60
CA LEU A 114 15.82 -1.76 1.42
C LEU A 114 15.59 -0.25 1.43
N LEU A 115 15.70 0.36 2.61
CA LEU A 115 15.46 1.78 2.82
C LEU A 115 16.72 2.39 3.43
N ALA A 116 17.18 3.52 2.91
CA ALA A 116 18.27 4.27 3.53
C ALA A 116 17.84 4.88 4.87
N ASP A 117 18.81 5.27 5.70
CA ASP A 117 18.51 5.96 6.96
C ASP A 117 18.19 7.44 6.70
N ARG A 118 17.14 7.94 7.37
CA ARG A 118 16.73 9.36 7.35
C ARG A 118 16.26 9.78 8.74
N ASP A 119 16.43 11.04 9.08
CA ASP A 119 16.01 11.59 10.38
C ASP A 119 14.49 11.83 10.44
N SER A 120 13.87 12.01 9.27
CA SER A 120 12.45 12.26 9.12
C SER A 120 11.83 11.45 7.98
N ILE A 121 10.56 11.05 8.16
CA ILE A 121 9.77 10.43 7.08
C ILE A 121 9.65 11.34 5.85
N PHE A 122 9.75 12.66 6.03
CA PHE A 122 9.59 13.64 4.97
C PHE A 122 10.88 13.90 4.19
N GLU A 123 12.00 13.31 4.61
CA GLU A 123 13.31 13.48 3.97
C GLU A 123 13.66 12.31 3.04
N TYR A 124 12.81 11.28 2.98
CA TYR A 124 12.99 10.19 2.02
C TYR A 124 12.89 10.71 0.59
N THR A 125 13.89 10.38 -0.23
CA THR A 125 13.86 10.58 -1.67
C THR A 125 13.71 9.25 -2.41
N TYR A 126 13.53 9.32 -3.72
CA TYR A 126 13.41 8.12 -4.56
C TYR A 126 14.67 7.24 -4.47
N GLU A 127 15.84 7.87 -4.39
CA GLU A 127 17.14 7.21 -4.33
C GLU A 127 17.34 6.41 -3.03
N ASP A 128 16.57 6.71 -1.98
CA ASP A 128 16.62 6.00 -0.71
C ASP A 128 15.88 4.65 -0.74
N ILE A 129 15.13 4.37 -1.80
CA ILE A 129 14.21 3.23 -1.91
C ILE A 129 14.78 2.23 -2.92
N VAL A 130 15.30 1.10 -2.43
CA VAL A 130 15.89 0.07 -3.28
C VAL A 130 15.07 -1.21 -3.24
N VAL A 131 14.55 -1.62 -4.40
CA VAL A 131 13.86 -2.91 -4.59
C VAL A 131 14.87 -3.93 -5.14
N LYS A 132 15.35 -4.82 -4.26
CA LYS A 132 16.37 -5.81 -4.59
C LYS A 132 15.75 -7.12 -5.07
N ASN A 133 16.37 -7.74 -6.08
CA ASN A 133 15.98 -9.04 -6.64
C ASN A 133 14.54 -9.05 -7.22
N TYR A 134 14.11 -7.95 -7.84
CA TYR A 134 12.84 -7.92 -8.54
C TYR A 134 12.97 -8.55 -9.93
N ASP A 135 12.38 -9.75 -10.09
CA ASP A 135 12.39 -10.52 -11.33
C ASP A 135 10.95 -10.82 -11.79
N PRO A 136 10.21 -9.81 -12.28
CA PRO A 136 8.82 -9.98 -12.70
C PRO A 136 8.72 -10.68 -14.06
N HIS A 137 7.55 -11.28 -14.32
CA HIS A 137 7.14 -11.62 -15.68
C HIS A 137 6.98 -10.37 -16.57
N PRO A 138 6.94 -10.51 -17.91
CA PRO A 138 6.74 -9.37 -18.81
C PRO A 138 5.49 -8.55 -18.48
N ALA A 139 5.60 -7.23 -18.58
CA ALA A 139 4.48 -6.32 -18.33
C ALA A 139 3.25 -6.66 -19.19
N ILE A 140 2.05 -6.50 -18.62
CA ILE A 140 0.77 -6.64 -19.31
C ILE A 140 0.14 -5.25 -19.38
N LYS A 141 -0.16 -4.77 -20.59
CA LYS A 141 -0.76 -3.45 -20.80
C LYS A 141 -2.29 -3.54 -20.75
N ALA A 142 -2.93 -2.60 -20.07
CA ALA A 142 -4.37 -2.39 -20.14
C ALA A 142 -4.71 -0.89 -20.10
N PRO A 143 -5.79 -0.46 -20.77
CA PRO A 143 -6.25 0.93 -20.69
C PRO A 143 -6.89 1.21 -19.32
N VAL A 144 -6.70 2.41 -18.79
CA VAL A 144 -7.40 2.87 -17.57
C VAL A 144 -8.88 3.06 -17.91
N ALA A 145 -9.78 2.60 -17.04
CA ALA A 145 -11.18 2.95 -17.13
C ALA A 145 -11.36 4.40 -16.67
N VAL A 146 -11.92 5.25 -17.54
CA VAL A 146 -12.28 6.65 -17.26
C VAL A 146 -13.76 6.72 -16.97
#